data_AF-A0A815ZFP0-F1
#
_entry.id   AF-A0A815ZFP0-F1
#
_cell.length_a   1.000
_cell.length_b   1.000
_cell.length_c   1.000
_cell.angle_alpha   90.00
_cell.angle_beta   90.00
_cell.angle_gamma   90.00
#
_symmetry.space_group_name_H-M   'P 1'
#
loop_
_entity.id
_entity.type
_entity.pdbx_description
1 polymer ?
#
loop_
_entity_poly.entity_id
_entity_poly.type
_entity_poly.pdbx_seq_one_letter_code
_entity_poly.pdbx_strand_id
1 'polypeptide(L)'
;MALGALNALAMKVVDMTVEGIVEDSISDRFADVVHEPTSKEIATSNNIAKARSIALYIHAMEEYCGGDRPYIHPNPLEALHNAVRRQSLVEFRRAVKLGDDQVSQSYQEVLDGEMSELFSNYKKHNET
;
A
#
# COMPACT_ATOMS: atom_id res chain seq x y z
N MET A 1 18.98 20.25 70.34
CA MET A 1 19.32 19.86 68.95
C MET A 1 18.35 18.81 68.44
N ALA A 2 17.06 19.13 68.26
CA ALA A 2 16.07 18.13 67.83
C ALA A 2 14.85 18.72 67.07
N LEU A 3 14.97 19.89 66.44
CA LEU A 3 13.89 20.48 65.64
C LEU A 3 14.23 20.62 64.14
N GLY A 4 15.51 20.57 63.76
CA GLY A 4 15.93 20.65 62.36
C GLY A 4 15.80 19.34 61.57
N ALA A 5 15.88 18.18 62.23
CA ALA A 5 15.87 16.88 61.56
C ALA A 5 14.46 16.40 61.16
N LEU A 6 13.43 16.82 61.89
CA LEU A 6 12.05 16.40 61.61
C LEU A 6 11.48 17.11 60.36
N ASN A 7 11.86 18.37 60.14
CA ASN A 7 11.40 19.16 58.98
C ASN A 7 12.03 18.69 57.67
N ALA A 8 13.27 18.19 57.71
CA ALA A 8 13.97 17.63 56.55
C ALA A 8 13.39 16.28 56.11
N LEU A 9 12.85 15.47 57.04
CA LEU A 9 12.17 14.21 56.71
C LEU A 9 10.77 14.46 56.11
N ALA A 10 10.04 15.48 56.61
CA ALA A 10 8.72 15.84 56.09
C ALA A 10 8.77 16.37 54.65
N MET A 11 9.77 17.19 54.29
CA MET A 11 9.95 17.62 52.89
C MET A 11 10.36 16.48 51.94
N LYS A 12 11.05 15.46 52.45
CA LYS A 12 11.50 14.32 51.64
C LYS A 12 10.42 13.26 51.39
N VAL A 13 9.36 13.25 52.22
CA VAL A 13 8.20 12.37 52.03
C VAL A 13 7.20 12.98 51.04
N VAL A 14 7.08 14.31 50.98
CA VAL A 14 6.21 14.99 50.00
C VAL A 14 6.76 14.89 48.57
N ASP A 15 8.08 14.84 48.41
CA ASP A 15 8.74 14.77 47.10
C ASP A 15 8.71 13.37 46.44
N MET A 16 8.29 12.33 47.19
CA MET A 16 8.29 10.95 46.68
C MET A 16 6.96 10.50 46.04
N THR A 17 5.91 11.31 46.00
CA THR A 17 4.57 10.77 45.68
C THR A 17 4.00 11.01 44.28
N VAL A 18 4.47 11.92 43.41
CA VAL A 18 3.76 12.06 42.11
C VAL A 18 4.61 12.46 40.89
N GLU A 19 5.71 13.20 41.02
CA GLU A 19 6.32 13.80 39.82
C GLU A 19 7.44 12.96 39.15
N GLY A 20 8.00 11.96 39.83
CA GLY A 20 9.13 11.17 39.30
C GLY A 20 8.80 9.83 38.63
N ILE A 21 7.55 9.34 38.72
CA ILE A 21 7.17 8.02 38.16
C ILE A 21 6.38 8.14 36.86
N VAL A 22 5.90 9.34 36.52
CA VAL A 22 4.97 9.53 35.41
C VAL A 22 5.65 9.93 34.10
N GLU A 23 6.87 10.49 34.10
CA GLU A 23 7.53 10.87 32.83
C GLU A 23 8.34 9.74 32.17
N ASP A 24 9.08 8.93 32.93
CA ASP A 24 9.87 7.82 32.35
C ASP A 24 9.00 6.63 31.89
N SER A 25 7.82 6.42 32.50
CA SER A 25 6.93 5.29 32.14
C SER A 25 5.88 5.62 31.08
N ILE A 26 5.71 6.90 30.71
CA ILE A 26 4.79 7.32 29.65
C ILE A 26 5.53 7.52 28.33
N SER A 27 6.78 8.02 28.35
CA SER A 27 7.57 8.19 27.11
C SER A 27 7.79 6.88 26.36
N ASP A 28 7.99 5.76 27.07
CA ASP A 28 8.24 4.45 26.46
C ASP A 28 6.95 3.75 25.97
N ARG A 29 5.77 4.18 26.47
CA ARG A 29 4.46 3.63 26.07
C ARG A 29 3.83 4.35 24.88
N PHE A 30 4.33 5.52 24.52
CA PHE A 30 3.91 6.32 23.35
C PHE A 30 5.03 6.49 22.31
N ALA A 31 6.14 5.79 22.46
CA ALA A 31 6.96 5.38 21.32
C ALA A 31 6.18 4.35 20.50
N ASP A 32 5.04 4.80 19.96
CA ASP A 32 4.25 4.07 19.00
C ASP A 32 5.22 3.58 17.92
N VAL A 33 5.21 2.26 17.77
CA VAL A 33 6.08 1.46 16.94
C VAL A 33 5.95 1.90 15.48
N VAL A 34 6.66 2.95 15.08
CA VAL A 34 6.99 3.19 13.67
C VAL A 34 8.17 2.27 13.35
N HIS A 35 7.91 0.97 13.35
CA HIS A 35 8.85 -0.01 12.81
C HIS A 35 8.79 0.12 11.28
N GLU A 36 9.95 0.19 10.64
CA GLU A 36 10.02 0.21 9.18
C GLU A 36 9.27 -0.99 8.59
N PRO A 37 8.45 -0.80 7.54
CA PRO A 37 7.66 -1.91 7.01
C PRO A 37 8.59 -3.04 6.56
N THR A 38 8.29 -4.27 7.00
CA THR A 38 9.11 -5.43 6.64
C THR A 38 9.07 -5.68 5.13
N SER A 39 10.09 -6.34 4.58
CA SER A 39 10.13 -6.68 3.15
C SER A 39 8.89 -7.48 2.70
N LYS A 40 8.32 -8.31 3.58
CA LYS A 40 7.08 -9.04 3.32
C LYS A 40 5.87 -8.11 3.22
N GLU A 41 5.74 -7.14 4.12
CA GLU A 41 4.65 -6.16 4.11
C GLU A 41 4.72 -5.25 2.89
N ILE A 42 5.93 -4.80 2.52
CA ILE A 42 6.21 -4.08 1.28
C ILE A 42 5.72 -4.90 0.08
N ALA A 43 6.14 -6.17 -0.03
CA ALA A 43 5.73 -7.03 -1.13
C ALA A 43 4.22 -7.28 -1.15
N THR A 44 3.59 -7.54 0.00
CA THR A 44 2.14 -7.77 0.09
C THR A 44 1.34 -6.55 -0.33
N SER A 45 1.70 -5.36 0.15
CA SER A 45 1.04 -4.10 -0.20
C SER A 45 1.09 -3.83 -1.72
N ASN A 46 2.28 -3.97 -2.32
CA ASN A 46 2.46 -3.80 -3.77
C ASN A 46 1.70 -4.86 -4.58
N ASN A 47 1.71 -6.12 -4.14
CA ASN A 47 0.96 -7.20 -4.81
C ASN A 47 -0.56 -6.97 -4.76
N ILE A 48 -1.10 -6.46 -3.65
CA ILE A 48 -2.54 -6.11 -3.55
C ILE A 48 -2.86 -4.98 -4.53
N ALA A 49 -2.02 -3.94 -4.60
CA ALA A 49 -2.20 -2.85 -5.57
C ALA A 49 -2.15 -3.36 -7.02
N LYS A 50 -1.23 -4.27 -7.34
CA LYS A 50 -1.12 -4.92 -8.65
C LYS A 50 -2.38 -5.72 -8.98
N ALA A 51 -2.80 -6.60 -8.07
CA ALA A 51 -3.97 -7.46 -8.23
C ALA A 51 -5.27 -6.65 -8.45
N ARG A 52 -5.42 -5.52 -7.76
CA ARG A 52 -6.56 -4.61 -8.00
C ARG A 52 -6.50 -3.96 -9.37
N SER A 53 -5.32 -3.54 -9.80
CA SER A 53 -5.12 -2.87 -11.09
C SER A 53 -5.34 -3.82 -12.26
N ILE A 54 -4.87 -5.07 -12.17
CA ILE A 54 -5.10 -6.08 -13.20
C ILE A 54 -6.58 -6.50 -13.27
N ALA A 55 -7.27 -6.59 -12.13
CA ALA A 55 -8.71 -6.88 -12.11
C ALA A 55 -9.53 -5.77 -12.80
N LEU A 56 -9.16 -4.50 -12.60
CA LEU A 56 -9.77 -3.38 -13.32
C LEU A 56 -9.57 -3.49 -14.83
N TYR A 57 -8.36 -3.85 -15.26
CA TYR A 57 -8.05 -4.07 -16.68
C TYR A 57 -8.91 -5.19 -17.28
N ILE A 58 -8.97 -6.35 -16.62
CA ILE A 58 -9.75 -7.51 -17.07
C ILE A 58 -11.22 -7.14 -17.18
N HIS A 59 -11.80 -6.59 -16.11
CA HIS A 59 -13.21 -6.21 -16.08
C HIS A 59 -13.54 -5.24 -17.22
N ALA A 60 -12.76 -4.17 -17.36
CA ALA A 60 -12.99 -3.19 -18.41
C ALA A 60 -12.86 -3.82 -19.81
N MET A 61 -11.83 -4.64 -20.06
CA MET A 61 -11.67 -5.30 -21.36
C MET A 61 -12.82 -6.29 -21.65
N GLU A 62 -13.25 -7.08 -20.67
CA GLU A 62 -14.38 -8.01 -20.81
C GLU A 62 -15.69 -7.29 -21.17
N GLU A 63 -15.94 -6.09 -20.62
CA GLU A 63 -17.12 -5.30 -20.96
C GLU A 63 -17.17 -4.92 -22.45
N TYR A 64 -16.02 -4.70 -23.08
CA TYR A 64 -15.96 -4.31 -24.49
C TYR A 64 -15.75 -5.48 -25.44
N CYS A 65 -14.90 -6.45 -25.10
CA CYS A 65 -14.45 -7.54 -25.98
C CYS A 65 -14.51 -8.93 -25.32
N GLY A 66 -15.35 -9.14 -24.31
CA GLY A 66 -15.62 -10.46 -23.72
C GLY A 66 -16.33 -11.43 -24.69
N GLY A 67 -16.45 -12.69 -24.30
CA GLY A 67 -16.82 -13.80 -25.21
C GLY A 67 -18.22 -13.75 -25.84
N ASP A 68 -19.12 -12.90 -25.36
CA ASP A 68 -20.44 -12.67 -25.96
C ASP A 68 -20.48 -11.44 -26.89
N ARG A 69 -19.34 -10.76 -27.09
CA ARG A 69 -19.24 -9.54 -27.91
C ARG A 69 -18.90 -9.89 -29.36
N PRO A 70 -19.45 -9.15 -30.35
CA PRO A 70 -19.11 -9.35 -31.75
C PRO A 70 -17.66 -8.93 -32.04
N TYR A 71 -17.10 -9.47 -33.13
CA TYR A 71 -15.79 -9.11 -33.64
C TYR A 71 -15.53 -7.59 -33.62
N ILE A 72 -14.39 -7.20 -33.05
CA ILE A 72 -13.88 -5.83 -33.07
C ILE A 72 -12.67 -5.77 -34.00
N HIS A 73 -12.62 -4.77 -34.88
CA HIS A 73 -11.45 -4.57 -35.73
C HIS A 73 -10.18 -4.34 -34.88
N PRO A 74 -8.97 -4.80 -35.30
CA PRO A 74 -7.76 -4.69 -34.49
C PRO A 74 -7.43 -3.26 -34.04
N ASN A 75 -7.62 -2.26 -34.92
CA ASN A 75 -7.34 -0.86 -34.60
C ASN A 75 -8.14 -0.32 -33.38
N PRO A 76 -9.49 -0.40 -33.35
CA PRO A 76 -10.25 0.03 -32.18
C PRO A 76 -9.98 -0.85 -30.95
N LEU A 77 -9.71 -2.14 -31.12
CA LEU A 77 -9.35 -3.04 -30.02
C LEU A 77 -8.02 -2.61 -29.35
N GLU A 78 -7.02 -2.22 -30.14
CA GLU A 78 -5.75 -1.70 -29.64
C GLU A 78 -5.88 -0.31 -29.00
N ALA A 79 -6.71 0.56 -29.56
CA ALA A 79 -7.00 1.86 -28.97
C ALA A 79 -7.66 1.71 -27.58
N LEU A 80 -8.62 0.78 -27.46
CA LEU A 80 -9.26 0.44 -26.20
C LEU A 80 -8.25 -0.12 -25.20
N HIS A 81 -7.46 -1.12 -25.60
CA HIS A 81 -6.40 -1.68 -24.76
C HIS A 81 -5.51 -0.57 -24.18
N ASN A 82 -5.02 0.33 -25.03
CA ASN A 82 -4.16 1.43 -24.59
C ASN A 82 -4.85 2.38 -23.60
N ALA A 83 -6.15 2.62 -23.76
CA ALA A 83 -6.91 3.45 -22.82
C ALA A 83 -7.07 2.78 -21.46
N VAL A 84 -7.52 1.51 -21.43
CA VAL A 84 -7.75 0.74 -20.21
C VAL A 84 -6.43 0.45 -19.48
N ARG A 85 -5.37 0.11 -20.22
CA ARG A 85 -4.00 -0.05 -19.71
C ARG A 85 -3.54 1.21 -19.00
N ARG A 86 -3.69 2.39 -19.62
CA ARG A 86 -3.31 3.67 -19.01
C ARG A 86 -4.08 3.93 -17.71
N GLN A 87 -5.37 3.66 -17.70
CA GLN A 87 -6.20 3.79 -16.50
C GLN A 87 -5.72 2.87 -15.38
N SER A 88 -5.44 1.60 -15.69
CA SER A 88 -4.96 0.61 -14.73
C SER A 88 -3.60 0.99 -14.14
N LEU A 89 -2.68 1.55 -14.94
CA LEU A 89 -1.40 2.09 -14.46
C LEU A 89 -1.55 3.34 -13.59
N VAL A 90 -2.57 4.18 -13.85
CA VAL A 90 -2.88 5.33 -13.00
C VAL A 90 -3.39 4.87 -11.65
N GLU A 91 -4.31 3.89 -11.63
CA GLU A 91 -4.84 3.32 -10.39
C GLU A 91 -3.75 2.62 -9.57
N PHE A 92 -2.86 1.86 -10.22
CA PHE A 92 -1.69 1.28 -9.55
C PHE A 92 -0.83 2.35 -8.88
N ARG A 93 -0.52 3.44 -9.59
CA ARG A 93 0.30 4.54 -9.06
C ARG A 93 -0.38 5.27 -7.90
N ARG A 94 -1.71 5.45 -7.95
CA ARG A 94 -2.51 6.08 -6.89
C ARG A 94 -2.65 5.24 -5.63
N ALA A 95 -2.52 3.91 -5.72
CA ALA A 95 -2.64 3.05 -4.57
C ALA A 95 -1.60 3.40 -3.48
N VAL A 96 -2.04 3.42 -2.22
CA VAL A 96 -1.13 3.53 -1.07
C VAL A 96 -0.33 2.23 -1.00
N LYS A 97 0.98 2.35 -1.24
CA LYS A 97 1.96 1.25 -1.26
C LYS A 97 3.02 1.50 -0.20
N LEU A 98 3.60 0.43 0.32
CA LEU A 98 4.74 0.49 1.23
C LEU A 98 6.05 0.29 0.45
N GLY A 99 7.15 0.84 0.97
CA GLY A 99 8.49 0.74 0.40
C GLY A 99 8.83 1.84 -0.61
N ASP A 100 10.04 1.77 -1.15
CA ASP A 100 10.58 2.79 -2.05
C ASP A 100 10.01 2.70 -3.47
N ASP A 101 10.14 3.81 -4.20
CA ASP A 101 9.67 3.94 -5.59
C ASP A 101 10.26 2.88 -6.52
N GLN A 102 11.50 2.44 -6.29
CA GLN A 102 12.15 1.40 -7.11
C GLN A 102 11.43 0.06 -7.00
N VAL A 103 10.98 -0.30 -5.79
CA VAL A 103 10.20 -1.53 -5.59
C VAL A 103 8.88 -1.38 -6.34
N SER A 104 8.15 -0.30 -6.12
CA SER A 104 6.88 -0.03 -6.81
C SER A 104 7.03 -0.04 -8.33
N GLN A 105 8.12 0.50 -8.87
CA GLN A 105 8.39 0.52 -10.30
C GLN A 105 8.53 -0.90 -10.89
N SER A 106 9.24 -1.80 -10.19
CA SER A 106 9.36 -3.19 -10.64
C SER A 106 8.01 -3.89 -10.73
N TYR A 107 7.09 -3.63 -9.79
CA TYR A 107 5.72 -4.16 -9.85
C TYR A 107 4.89 -3.53 -10.96
N GLN A 108 5.12 -2.25 -11.28
CA GLN A 108 4.45 -1.59 -12.40
C GLN A 108 4.88 -2.19 -13.75
N GLU A 109 6.15 -2.54 -13.92
CA GLU A 109 6.66 -3.20 -15.13
C GLU A 109 6.05 -4.60 -15.30
N VAL A 110 5.97 -5.37 -14.20
CA VAL A 110 5.29 -6.68 -14.20
C VAL A 110 3.81 -6.53 -14.52
N LEU A 111 3.12 -5.55 -13.93
CA LEU A 111 1.71 -5.26 -14.22
C LEU A 111 1.50 -4.96 -15.71
N ASP A 112 2.40 -4.17 -16.31
CA ASP A 112 2.35 -3.79 -17.72
C ASP A 112 2.54 -4.99 -18.65
N GLY A 113 3.46 -5.89 -18.29
CA GLY A 113 3.67 -7.16 -18.97
C GLY A 113 2.44 -8.08 -18.90
N GLU A 114 1.85 -8.24 -17.72
CA GLU A 114 0.63 -9.04 -17.53
C GLU A 114 -0.54 -8.52 -18.39
N MET A 115 -0.77 -7.20 -18.44
CA MET A 115 -1.80 -6.62 -19.31
C MET A 115 -1.53 -6.86 -20.80
N SER A 116 -0.25 -6.82 -21.20
CA SER A 116 0.17 -7.08 -22.58
C SER A 116 -0.07 -8.55 -22.98
N GLU A 117 0.17 -9.49 -22.07
CA GLU A 117 -0.12 -10.91 -22.27
C GLU A 117 -1.62 -11.16 -22.39
N LEU A 118 -2.43 -10.60 -21.47
CA LEU A 118 -3.89 -10.67 -21.56
C LEU A 118 -4.41 -10.09 -22.87
N PHE A 119 -3.86 -8.97 -23.34
CA PHE A 119 -4.22 -8.39 -24.63
C PHE A 119 -3.95 -9.33 -25.81
N SER A 120 -2.84 -10.05 -25.80
CA SER A 120 -2.54 -11.08 -26.80
C SER A 120 -3.63 -12.15 -26.84
N ASN A 121 -4.13 -12.55 -25.67
CA ASN A 121 -5.23 -13.51 -25.56
C ASN A 121 -6.55 -12.96 -26.10
N TYR A 122 -6.90 -11.71 -25.77
CA TYR A 122 -8.09 -11.05 -26.32
C TYR A 122 -8.03 -10.93 -27.85
N LYS A 123 -6.87 -10.59 -28.43
CA LYS A 123 -6.71 -10.55 -29.90
C LYS A 123 -6.98 -11.90 -30.55
N LYS A 124 -6.40 -12.98 -30.03
CA LYS A 124 -6.62 -14.35 -30.54
C LYS A 124 -8.09 -14.76 -30.45
N HIS A 125 -8.73 -14.48 -29.31
CA HIS A 125 -10.15 -14.79 -29.13
C HIS A 125 -11.03 -14.00 -30.09
N ASN A 126 -10.72 -12.73 -30.31
CA ASN A 126 -11.43 -11.87 -31.23
C ASN A 126 -11.26 -12.28 -32.70
N GLU A 127 -10.24 -13.05 -33.07
CA GLU A 127 -10.03 -13.56 -34.43
C GLU A 127 -10.67 -14.95 -34.69
N THR A 128 -11.24 -15.58 -33.65
CA THR A 128 -11.85 -16.92 -33.71
C THR A 128 -13.36 -16.81 -33.94
#